data_AF-A0A9D5RSP8-F1
#
_entry.id   AF-A0A9D5RSP8-F1
#
_cell.length_a   1.000
_cell.length_b   1.000
_cell.length_c   1.000
_cell.angle_alpha   90.00
_cell.angle_beta   90.00
_cell.angle_gamma   90.00
#
_symmetry.space_group_name_H-M   'P 1'
#
loop_
_entity.id
_entity.type
_entity.pdbx_description
1 polymer ?
#
loop_
_entity_poly.entity_id
_entity_poly.type
_entity_poly.pdbx_seq_one_letter_code
_entity_poly.pdbx_strand_id
1 'polypeptide(L)' 'FIIAMSWNVVDLLVMDWLLVCTVRPAWLIIPGTENCSSYSDYGHHFKGFLIGCVYTTLMALLFAGVDYAILRFVIWG' A
#
# COMPACT_ATOMS: atom_id res chain seq x y z
N PHE A 1 -4.80 -8.48 7.73
CA PHE A 1 -5.21 -8.32 6.32
C PHE A 1 -6.05 -7.05 6.10
N ILE A 2 -7.27 -6.97 6.65
CA ILE A 2 -8.23 -5.89 6.36
C ILE A 2 -7.61 -4.49 6.51
N ILE A 3 -7.05 -4.17 7.68
CA ILE A 3 -6.45 -2.85 7.94
C ILE A 3 -5.34 -2.52 6.92
N ALA A 4 -4.45 -3.47 6.65
CA ALA A 4 -3.35 -3.28 5.71
C ALA A 4 -3.85 -3.07 4.26
N MET A 5 -4.89 -3.80 3.85
CA MET A 5 -5.49 -3.66 2.53
C MET A 5 -6.28 -2.34 2.41
N SER A 6 -7.02 -1.95 3.45
CA SER A 6 -7.70 -0.65 3.51
C SER A 6 -6.69 0.49 3.42
N TRP A 7 -5.56 0.39 4.13
CA TRP A 7 -4.47 1.36 4.01
C TRP A 7 -3.86 1.39 2.62
N ASN A 8 -3.61 0.24 1.99
CA ASN A 8 -3.10 0.15 0.62
C ASN A 8 -4.03 0.85 -0.39
N VAL A 9 -5.36 0.77 -0.19
CA VAL A 9 -6.34 1.51 -0.99
C VAL A 9 -6.32 3.02 -0.71
N VAL A 10 -6.22 3.41 0.56
CA VAL A 10 -6.10 4.83 0.95
C VAL A 10 -4.84 5.45 0.37
N ASP A 11 -3.73 4.72 0.39
CA ASP A 11 -2.46 5.14 -0.19
C ASP A 11 -2.62 5.44 -1.70
N LEU A 12 -3.18 4.50 -2.47
CA LEU A 12 -3.43 4.69 -3.90
C LEU A 12 -4.36 5.89 -4.19
N LEU A 13 -5.53 5.93 -3.55
CA LEU A 13 -6.57 6.88 -3.91
C LEU A 13 -6.30 8.28 -3.37
N VAL A 14 -5.86 8.37 -2.12
CA VAL A 14 -5.70 9.64 -1.41
C VAL A 14 -4.28 10.16 -1.53
N MET A 15 -3.28 9.35 -1.18
CA MET A 15 -1.90 9.83 -1.16
C MET A 15 -1.35 9.96 -2.58
N ASP A 16 -1.41 8.88 -3.35
CA ASP A 16 -0.82 8.83 -4.68
C ASP A 16 -1.64 9.62 -5.71
N TRP A 17 -2.89 9.23 -5.94
CA TRP A 17 -3.67 9.84 -7.01
C TRP A 17 -4.16 11.25 -6.69
N LEU A 18 -4.75 11.46 -5.51
CA LEU A 18 -5.29 12.76 -5.14
C LEU A 18 -4.17 13.75 -4.77
N LEU A 19 -3.32 13.44 -3.80
CA LEU A 19 -2.33 14.41 -3.32
C LEU A 19 -1.13 14.54 -4.26
N VAL A 20 -0.48 13.44 -4.65
CA VAL A 20 0.71 13.48 -5.52
C VAL A 20 0.33 13.80 -6.96
N CYS A 21 -0.63 13.10 -7.56
CA CYS A 21 -0.90 13.26 -8.98
C CYS A 21 -1.79 14.44 -9.36
N THR A 22 -2.82 14.70 -8.56
CA THR A 22 -3.84 15.72 -8.87
C THR A 22 -3.55 17.07 -8.22
N VAL A 23 -3.49 17.13 -6.89
CA VAL A 23 -3.48 18.39 -6.13
C VAL A 23 -2.08 19.02 -6.11
N ARG A 24 -1.03 18.21 -5.97
CA ARG A 24 0.38 18.65 -5.97
C ARG A 24 0.63 19.80 -4.99
N PRO A 25 0.30 19.65 -3.69
CA PRO A 25 0.48 20.74 -2.74
C PRO A 25 1.97 21.06 -2.58
N ALA A 26 2.31 22.34 -2.41
CA ALA A 26 3.70 22.81 -2.39
C ALA A 26 4.59 22.18 -1.31
N TRP A 27 4.01 21.64 -0.23
CA TRP A 27 4.74 20.94 0.82
C TRP A 27 5.06 19.47 0.48
N LEU A 28 4.41 18.89 -0.53
CA LEU A 28 4.61 17.51 -0.99
C LEU A 28 5.52 17.45 -2.23
N ILE A 29 5.46 18.49 -3.07
CA ILE A 29 6.27 18.59 -4.29
C ILE A 29 7.68 19.06 -3.94
N ILE A 30 8.67 18.46 -4.60
CA ILE A 30 10.08 18.82 -4.40
C ILE A 30 10.33 20.16 -5.11
N PRO A 31 10.89 21.17 -4.44
CA PRO A 31 11.19 22.45 -5.09
C PRO A 31 12.12 22.27 -6.30
N GLY A 32 11.76 22.89 -7.42
CA GLY A 32 12.47 22.76 -8.70
C GLY A 32 12.06 21.57 -9.57
N THR A 33 11.10 20.74 -9.14
CA THR A 33 10.56 19.63 -9.94
C THR A 33 9.08 19.79 -10.29
N GLU A 34 8.49 20.96 -10.10
CA GLU A 34 7.04 21.21 -10.16
C GLU A 34 6.40 20.77 -11.49
N ASN A 35 7.17 20.86 -12.58
CA ASN A 35 6.75 20.49 -13.94
C ASN A 35 7.17 19.08 -14.36
N CYS A 36 7.71 18.27 -13.44
CA CYS A 36 8.11 16.90 -13.74
C CYS A 36 6.89 16.05 -14.12
N SER A 37 6.93 15.42 -15.29
CA SER A 37 5.85 14.57 -15.79
C SER A 37 5.57 13.36 -14.89
N SER A 38 6.58 12.93 -14.13
CA SER A 38 6.49 11.84 -13.15
C SER A 38 5.40 12.06 -12.11
N TYR A 39 5.08 13.31 -11.75
CA TYR A 39 4.00 13.57 -10.80
C TYR A 39 2.64 13.18 -11.37
N SER A 40 2.45 13.09 -12.69
CA SER A 40 1.17 12.70 -13.32
C SER A 40 1.07 11.20 -13.64
N ASP A 41 2.02 10.37 -13.21
CA ASP A 41 2.03 8.95 -13.57
C ASP A 41 1.16 8.11 -12.63
N TYR A 42 -0.17 8.16 -12.84
CA TYR A 42 -1.15 7.33 -12.11
C TYR A 42 -0.89 5.83 -12.26
N GLY A 43 -0.32 5.42 -13.40
CA GLY A 43 -0.06 4.02 -13.73
C GLY A 43 1.09 3.43 -12.92
N HIS A 44 2.11 4.23 -12.63
CA HIS A 44 3.20 3.86 -11.72
C HIS A 44 2.66 3.49 -10.33
N HIS A 45 1.84 4.35 -9.75
CA HIS A 45 1.24 4.14 -8.44
C HIS A 45 0.26 2.96 -8.42
N PHE A 46 -0.52 2.77 -9.49
CA PHE A 46 -1.39 1.60 -9.60
C PHE A 46 -0.62 0.27 -9.62
N LYS A 47 0.54 0.23 -10.30
CA LYS A 47 1.43 -0.94 -10.23
C LYS A 47 1.96 -1.17 -8.81
N GLY A 48 2.34 -0.09 -8.11
CA GLY A 48 2.71 -0.13 -6.70
C GLY A 48 1.62 -0.73 -5.82
N PHE A 49 0.38 -0.27 -6.00
CA PHE A 49 -0.79 -0.81 -5.30
C PHE A 49 -0.98 -2.32 -5.52
N LEU A 50 -0.86 -2.81 -6.76
CA LEU A 50 -0.96 -4.24 -7.06
C LEU A 50 0.13 -5.06 -6.36
N ILE A 51 1.35 -4.53 -6.34
CA ILE A 51 2.46 -5.13 -5.58
C ILE A 51 2.12 -5.15 -4.08
N GLY A 52 1.54 -4.07 -3.55
CA GLY A 52 1.03 -3.98 -2.18
C GLY A 52 -0.05 -5.04 -1.87
N CYS A 53 -0.97 -5.32 -2.81
CA CYS A 53 -1.98 -6.38 -2.67
C CYS A 53 -1.32 -7.75 -2.49
N VAL A 54 -0.27 -8.04 -3.26
CA VAL A 54 0.49 -9.30 -3.13
C VAL A 54 1.17 -9.36 -1.77
N TYR A 55 1.91 -8.32 -1.37
CA TYR A 55 2.61 -8.31 -0.07
C TYR A 55 1.66 -8.46 1.12
N THR A 56 0.56 -7.71 1.14
CA THR A 56 -0.42 -7.76 2.23
C THR A 56 -1.10 -9.13 2.33
N THR A 57 -1.36 -9.79 1.19
CA THR A 57 -1.88 -11.16 1.16
C THR A 57 -0.86 -12.17 1.68
N LEU A 58 0.39 -12.11 1.20
CA LEU A 58 1.45 -13.02 1.64
C LEU A 58 1.70 -12.90 3.15
N MET A 59 1.74 -11.69 3.69
CA MET A 59 1.90 -11.49 5.13
C MET A 59 0.69 -11.99 5.92
N ALA A 60 -0.52 -11.78 5.43
CA ALA A 60 -1.71 -12.31 6.08
C ALA A 60 -1.71 -13.85 6.13
N LEU A 61 -1.29 -14.51 5.05
CA LEU A 61 -1.15 -15.97 5.00
C LEU A 61 -0.06 -16.46 5.96
N LEU A 62 1.07 -15.75 6.05
CA LEU A 62 2.13 -16.06 7.00
C LEU A 62 1.62 -16.02 8.44
N PHE A 63 0.97 -14.92 8.83
CA PHE A 63 0.41 -14.79 10.19
C PHE A 63 -0.68 -15.84 10.46
N ALA A 64 -1.59 -16.06 9.51
CA ALA A 64 -2.61 -17.09 9.66
C ALA A 64 -2.01 -18.50 9.84
N GLY A 65 -0.93 -18.81 9.12
CA GLY A 65 -0.22 -20.09 9.26
C GLY A 65 0.47 -20.24 10.62
N VAL A 66 1.11 -19.16 11.11
CA VAL A 66 1.74 -19.13 12.43
C VAL A 66 0.69 -19.30 13.53
N ASP A 67 -0.40 -18.53 13.47
CA ASP A 67 -1.49 -18.60 14.45
C ASP A 67 -2.12 -20.00 14.48
N TYR A 68 -2.37 -20.59 13.31
CA TYR A 68 -2.88 -21.96 13.20
C TYR A 68 -1.92 -22.98 13.83
N ALA A 69 -0.61 -22.87 13.56
CA ALA A 69 0.38 -23.79 14.12
C ALA A 69 0.46 -23.68 15.65
N ILE A 70 0.44 -22.46 16.19
CA ILE A 70 0.41 -22.21 17.64
C ILE A 70 -0.83 -22.85 18.26
N LEU A 71 -2.01 -22.58 17.70
CA LEU A 71 -3.27 -23.14 18.19
C LEU A 71 -3.23 -24.67 18.17
N ARG A 72 -2.76 -25.27 17.08
CA ARG A 72 -2.80 -26.73 16.87
C ARG A 72 -1.80 -27.52 17.71
N PHE A 73 -0.60 -26.98 17.93
CA PHE A 73 0.51 -27.73 18.54
C PHE A 73 0.86 -27.28 19.95
N VAL A 74 0.45 -26.07 20.36
CA VAL A 74 0.80 -25.53 21.69
C VAL A 74 -0.42 -25.44 22.59
N ILE A 75 -1.56 -24.98 22.08
CA ILE A 75 -2.74 -24.70 22.91
C ILE A 75 -3.72 -25.89 22.93
N TRP A 76 -4.02 -26.46 21.77
CA TRP A 76 -4.98 -27.56 21.61
C TRP A 76 -4.34 -28.90 21.24
N GLY A 77 -3.01 -28.96 21.31
CA GLY A 77 -2.19 -30.12 20.96
C GLY A 77 -2.09 -31.16 22.06
#